data_AF-T1C9N1-F1
#
_entry.id   AF-T1C9N1-F1
#
_cell.length_a   1.000
_cell.length_b   1.000
_cell.length_c   1.000
_cell.angle_alpha   90.00
_cell.angle_beta   90.00
_cell.angle_gamma   90.00
#
_symmetry.space_group_name_H-M   'P 1'
#
loop_
_entity.id
_entity.type
_entity.pdbx_description
1 polymer ?
#
loop_
_entity_poly.entity_id
_entity_poly.type
_entity_poly.pdbx_seq_one_letter_code
_entity_poly.pdbx_strand_id
1 'polypeptide(L)'
;MDFARLIARLRAILLNPRATWPEIAAEPSSIGSVYTGWVLWLAAITPLATFIGLGVFGMSAPFIGTMRFGFGALFGQMLSNYLLTLLLVFVMALIAAALAPSFGARNDRVQALKAIAYAWAPVWIVGVLHLIPLLGALTAMLTLAALGYSVWLLWLGLQSTLDVPHERAVAYTAVIIAIAIVLGLVIGWSSMMLSGVGALTRGSESFSFQSNGKSVDLGAFAQAARQMQATGAAMQGKSLGGAEAAPNVAPLKPLAPDQISTLLPASLPGLARGAMDSTRGGIGTLLISSAKADYGSGARRIKLSITDMAANRGMLALIGMVQQDQETASGYHKVFRQDGR
;
A
#
# COMPACT_ATOMS: atom_id res chain seq x y z
N MET A 1 -3.74 9.88 29.40
CA MET A 1 -2.56 9.31 28.71
C MET A 1 -1.39 10.23 28.97
N ASP A 2 -0.27 9.71 29.48
CA ASP A 2 0.94 10.50 29.71
C ASP A 2 1.93 10.26 28.56
N PHE A 3 2.00 11.21 27.62
CA PHE A 3 2.87 11.13 26.46
C PHE A 3 4.36 11.20 26.82
N ALA A 4 4.72 11.89 27.91
CA ALA A 4 6.10 11.96 28.36
C ALA A 4 6.58 10.58 28.80
N ARG A 5 5.75 9.84 29.54
CA ARG A 5 6.03 8.45 29.91
C ARG A 5 6.13 7.52 28.70
N LEU A 6 5.23 7.66 27.71
CA LEU A 6 5.28 6.86 26.48
C LEU A 6 6.58 7.09 25.72
N ILE A 7 6.97 8.35 25.51
CA ILE A 7 8.21 8.70 24.79
C ILE A 7 9.44 8.24 25.58
N ALA A 8 9.46 8.40 26.90
CA ALA A 8 10.53 7.91 27.75
C ALA A 8 10.70 6.38 27.63
N ARG A 9 9.59 5.63 27.68
CA ARG A 9 9.59 4.17 27.54
C ARG A 9 10.00 3.74 26.13
N LEU A 10 9.56 4.44 25.09
CA LEU A 10 9.99 4.23 23.70
C LEU A 10 11.48 4.44 23.52
N ARG A 11 12.04 5.53 24.07
CA ARG A 11 13.47 5.77 24.04
C ARG A 11 14.23 4.67 24.80
N ALA A 12 13.74 4.27 25.96
CA ALA A 12 14.38 3.25 26.79
C ALA A 12 14.45 1.90 26.05
N ILE A 13 13.34 1.44 25.47
CA ILE A 13 13.33 0.15 24.75
C ILE A 13 14.16 0.18 23.47
N LEU A 14 14.28 1.33 22.79
CA LEU A 14 15.07 1.46 21.56
C LEU A 14 16.57 1.67 21.80
N LEU A 15 16.97 2.26 22.94
CA LEU A 15 18.37 2.58 23.21
C LEU A 15 19.01 1.67 24.26
N ASN A 16 18.24 1.21 25.26
CA ASN A 16 18.71 0.40 26.38
C ASN A 16 17.84 -0.86 26.63
N PRO A 17 17.52 -1.66 25.59
CA PRO A 17 16.55 -2.75 25.68
C PRO A 17 16.86 -3.81 26.73
N ARG A 18 18.14 -4.18 26.89
CA ARG A 18 18.55 -5.20 27.88
C ARG A 18 18.21 -4.80 29.32
N ALA A 19 18.26 -3.51 29.64
CA ALA A 19 17.86 -3.00 30.94
C ALA A 19 16.33 -2.78 31.03
N THR A 20 15.70 -2.36 29.93
CA THR A 20 14.26 -2.03 29.91
C THR A 20 13.37 -3.27 29.93
N TRP A 21 13.79 -4.39 29.33
CA TRP A 21 12.96 -5.59 29.27
C TRP A 21 12.59 -6.17 30.65
N PRO A 22 13.52 -6.33 31.62
CA PRO A 22 13.18 -6.72 32.98
C PRO A 22 12.19 -5.79 33.66
N GLU A 23 12.30 -4.47 33.46
CA GLU A 23 11.34 -3.50 34.01
C GLU A 23 9.94 -3.71 33.42
N ILE A 24 9.85 -3.88 32.10
CA ILE A 24 8.58 -4.14 31.41
C ILE A 24 7.96 -5.45 31.91
N ALA A 25 8.77 -6.50 32.10
CA ALA A 25 8.30 -7.79 32.59
C ALA A 25 7.72 -7.69 34.01
N ALA A 26 8.40 -6.97 34.91
CA ALA A 26 7.99 -6.77 36.30
C ALA A 26 6.77 -5.84 36.47
N GLU A 27 6.54 -4.91 35.53
CA GLU A 27 5.45 -3.93 35.63
C GLU A 27 4.08 -4.62 35.64
N PRO A 28 3.24 -4.44 36.70
CA PRO A 28 1.90 -4.98 36.71
C PRO A 28 1.07 -4.36 35.59
N SER A 29 0.46 -5.20 34.75
CA SER A 29 -0.31 -4.72 33.60
C SER A 29 -1.44 -5.67 33.27
N SER A 30 -2.45 -5.17 32.57
CA SER A 30 -3.48 -5.96 31.91
C SER A 30 -3.39 -5.79 30.39
N ILE A 31 -4.11 -6.62 29.64
CA ILE A 31 -4.24 -6.45 28.18
C ILE A 31 -4.72 -5.03 27.86
N GLY A 32 -5.76 -4.57 28.56
CA GLY A 32 -6.31 -3.23 28.38
C GLY A 32 -5.27 -2.13 28.61
N SER A 33 -4.49 -2.21 29.70
CA SER A 33 -3.50 -1.17 30.02
C SER A 33 -2.37 -1.10 29.00
N VAL A 34 -1.92 -2.24 28.46
CA VAL A 34 -0.91 -2.27 27.39
C VAL A 34 -1.47 -1.68 26.09
N TYR A 35 -2.72 -1.99 25.74
CA TYR A 35 -3.34 -1.42 24.55
C TYR A 35 -3.52 0.09 24.67
N THR A 36 -4.16 0.58 25.73
CA THR A 36 -4.46 2.00 25.90
C THR A 36 -3.21 2.84 26.19
N GLY A 37 -2.20 2.24 26.82
CA GLY A 37 -0.96 2.89 27.22
C GLY A 37 0.16 2.84 26.17
N TRP A 38 0.05 2.00 25.14
CA TRP A 38 1.13 1.79 24.17
C TRP A 38 0.62 1.54 22.76
N VAL A 39 -0.06 0.41 22.55
CA VAL A 39 -0.38 -0.12 21.21
C VAL A 39 -1.26 0.84 20.42
N LEU A 40 -2.33 1.39 21.02
CA LEU A 40 -3.27 2.26 20.33
C LEU A 40 -2.58 3.48 19.69
N TRP A 41 -1.58 4.04 20.36
CA TRP A 41 -0.92 5.27 19.92
C TRP A 41 0.17 5.01 18.91
N LEU A 42 1.04 4.04 19.17
CA LEU A 42 2.15 3.75 18.26
C LEU A 42 1.67 3.06 16.99
N ALA A 43 0.71 2.13 17.08
CA ALA A 43 0.16 1.47 15.89
C ALA A 43 -0.61 2.43 14.97
N ALA A 44 -1.06 3.59 15.49
CA ALA A 44 -1.73 4.61 14.68
C ALA A 44 -0.76 5.38 13.79
N ILE A 45 0.53 5.41 14.12
CA ILE A 45 1.54 6.21 13.41
C ILE A 45 1.59 5.81 11.94
N THR A 46 1.76 4.53 11.62
CA THR A 46 1.92 4.09 10.23
C THR A 46 0.66 4.36 9.39
N PRO A 47 -0.55 3.95 9.78
CA PRO A 47 -1.77 4.23 9.00
C PRO A 47 -2.02 5.73 8.82
N LEU A 48 -1.81 6.55 9.85
CA LEU A 48 -1.98 8.00 9.76
C LEU A 48 -0.93 8.64 8.84
N ALA A 49 0.33 8.23 8.97
CA ALA A 49 1.42 8.71 8.13
C ALA A 49 1.16 8.38 6.65
N THR A 50 0.76 7.14 6.36
CA THR A 50 0.39 6.73 5.00
C THR A 50 -0.83 7.48 4.47
N PHE A 51 -1.88 7.65 5.29
CA PHE A 51 -3.08 8.39 4.92
C PHE A 51 -2.77 9.84 4.52
N ILE A 52 -2.03 10.55 5.37
CA ILE A 52 -1.63 11.94 5.13
C ILE A 52 -0.67 12.02 3.94
N GLY A 53 0.33 11.13 3.89
CA GLY A 53 1.33 11.11 2.83
C GLY A 53 0.70 10.90 1.45
N LEU A 54 -0.17 9.90 1.32
CA LEU A 54 -0.87 9.63 0.06
C LEU A 54 -1.96 10.67 -0.25
N GLY A 55 -2.64 11.21 0.75
CA GLY A 55 -3.69 12.21 0.56
C GLY A 55 -3.14 13.56 0.08
N VAL A 56 -2.02 14.01 0.65
CA VAL A 56 -1.41 15.31 0.34
C VAL A 56 -0.49 15.23 -0.88
N PHE A 57 0.41 14.24 -0.91
CA PHE A 57 1.44 14.16 -1.96
C PHE A 57 1.04 13.25 -3.12
N GLY A 58 0.09 12.33 -2.91
CA GLY A 58 -0.22 11.28 -3.89
C GLY A 58 0.88 10.22 -3.98
N MET A 59 0.69 9.28 -4.89
CA MET A 59 1.70 8.29 -5.24
C MET A 59 2.24 8.61 -6.63
N SER A 60 3.55 8.86 -6.71
CA SER A 60 4.23 9.02 -7.99
C SER A 60 4.65 7.64 -8.51
N ALA A 61 4.00 7.18 -9.58
CA ALA A 61 4.40 5.96 -10.26
C ALA A 61 5.30 6.31 -11.45
N PRO A 62 6.43 5.60 -11.65
CA PRO A 62 7.20 5.70 -12.88
C PRO A 62 6.28 5.52 -14.08
N PHE A 63 6.46 6.32 -15.12
CA PHE A 63 5.71 6.28 -16.39
C PHE A 63 4.22 6.71 -16.35
N ILE A 64 3.54 6.65 -15.19
CA ILE A 64 2.11 6.99 -15.05
C ILE A 64 1.91 8.42 -14.48
N GLY A 65 2.93 8.99 -13.83
CA GLY A 65 2.83 10.29 -13.19
C GLY A 65 2.29 10.18 -11.75
N THR A 66 1.83 11.29 -11.18
CA THR A 66 1.34 11.33 -9.81
C THR A 66 -0.15 11.01 -9.77
N MET A 67 -0.50 9.87 -9.21
CA MET A 67 -1.88 9.49 -8.94
C MET A 67 -2.29 10.04 -7.56
N ARG A 68 -3.40 10.76 -7.52
CA ARG A 68 -4.01 11.23 -6.28
C ARG A 68 -5.21 10.34 -5.95
N PHE A 69 -5.29 9.91 -4.70
CA PHE A 69 -6.41 9.11 -4.22
C PHE A 69 -7.41 10.03 -3.51
N GLY A 70 -8.70 9.75 -3.66
CA GLY A 70 -9.74 10.49 -2.93
C GLY A 70 -9.63 10.26 -1.42
N PHE A 71 -9.73 11.32 -0.63
CA PHE A 71 -9.63 11.28 0.84
C PHE A 71 -10.62 10.30 1.49
N GLY A 72 -11.83 10.13 0.92
CA GLY A 72 -12.81 9.16 1.45
C GLY A 72 -12.35 7.71 1.35
N ALA A 73 -11.75 7.31 0.22
CA ALA A 73 -11.22 5.95 0.04
C ALA A 73 -9.99 5.73 0.94
N LEU A 74 -9.10 6.73 1.01
CA LEU A 74 -7.92 6.67 1.89
C LEU A 74 -8.30 6.57 3.37
N PHE A 75 -9.39 7.22 3.80
CA PHE A 75 -9.84 7.18 5.19
C PHE A 75 -10.36 5.78 5.56
N GLY A 76 -11.18 5.18 4.69
CA GLY A 76 -11.64 3.80 4.88
C GLY A 76 -10.48 2.82 4.95
N GLN A 77 -9.48 2.97 4.07
CA GLN A 77 -8.27 2.16 4.09
C GLN A 77 -7.44 2.36 5.37
N MET A 78 -7.25 3.61 5.80
CA MET A 78 -6.53 3.97 7.03
C MET A 78 -7.17 3.29 8.25
N LEU A 79 -8.49 3.42 8.40
CA LEU A 79 -9.22 2.84 9.53
C LEU A 79 -9.15 1.32 9.50
N SER A 80 -9.36 0.70 8.33
CA SER A 80 -9.29 -0.76 8.17
C SER A 80 -7.91 -1.29 8.54
N ASN A 81 -6.84 -0.66 8.04
CA ASN A 81 -5.48 -1.07 8.30
C ASN A 81 -5.09 -0.87 9.77
N TYR A 82 -5.58 0.21 10.40
CA TYR A 82 -5.37 0.45 11.83
C TYR A 82 -6.03 -0.65 12.68
N LEU A 83 -7.31 -0.96 12.42
CA LEU A 83 -8.02 -2.02 13.13
C LEU A 83 -7.38 -3.40 12.93
N LEU A 84 -6.95 -3.72 11.70
CA LEU A 84 -6.22 -4.94 11.40
C LEU A 84 -4.89 -5.02 12.15
N THR A 85 -4.17 -3.90 12.29
CA THR A 85 -2.92 -3.85 13.06
C THR A 85 -3.16 -4.13 14.54
N LEU A 86 -4.20 -3.52 15.13
CA LEU A 86 -4.56 -3.76 16.54
C LEU A 86 -4.95 -5.23 16.77
N LEU A 87 -5.73 -5.80 15.85
CA LEU A 87 -6.12 -7.21 15.86
C LEU A 87 -4.91 -8.13 15.72
N LEU A 88 -3.97 -7.81 14.81
CA LEU A 88 -2.77 -8.61 14.59
C LEU A 88 -1.92 -8.70 15.86
N VAL A 89 -1.69 -7.57 16.53
CA VAL A 89 -0.94 -7.56 17.80
C VAL A 89 -1.59 -8.50 18.82
N PHE A 90 -2.93 -8.51 18.88
CA PHE A 90 -3.68 -9.37 19.81
C PHE A 90 -3.52 -10.84 19.45
N VAL A 91 -3.74 -11.18 18.18
CA VAL A 91 -3.63 -12.55 17.66
C VAL A 91 -2.21 -13.07 17.83
N MET A 92 -1.20 -12.27 17.52
CA MET A 92 0.21 -12.62 17.72
C MET A 92 0.53 -12.89 19.19
N ALA A 93 0.01 -12.09 20.12
CA ALA A 93 0.18 -12.32 21.56
C ALA A 93 -0.49 -13.63 22.02
N LEU A 94 -1.68 -13.94 21.51
CA LEU A 94 -2.36 -15.20 21.81
C LEU A 94 -1.58 -16.41 21.28
N ILE A 95 -1.10 -16.34 20.04
CA ILE A 95 -0.29 -17.40 19.42
C ILE A 95 1.02 -17.59 20.20
N ALA A 96 1.69 -16.49 20.56
CA ALA A 96 2.89 -16.54 21.36
C ALA A 96 2.61 -17.24 22.71
N ALA A 97 1.64 -16.77 23.49
CA ALA A 97 1.30 -17.39 24.76
C ALA A 97 0.92 -18.88 24.64
N ALA A 98 0.18 -19.25 23.59
CA ALA A 98 -0.23 -20.63 23.35
C ALA A 98 0.94 -21.55 22.99
N LEU A 99 1.93 -21.05 22.23
CA LEU A 99 3.12 -21.81 21.86
C LEU A 99 4.20 -21.84 22.95
N ALA A 100 4.15 -20.93 23.92
CA ALA A 100 5.18 -20.82 24.96
C ALA A 100 5.50 -22.15 25.69
N PRO A 101 4.51 -22.99 26.09
CA PRO A 101 4.78 -24.27 26.74
C PRO A 101 5.62 -25.24 25.90
N SER A 102 5.45 -25.24 24.58
CA SER A 102 6.24 -26.08 23.67
C SER A 102 7.73 -25.71 23.67
N PHE A 103 8.07 -24.50 24.10
CA PHE A 103 9.43 -24.01 24.21
C PHE A 103 9.93 -23.92 25.67
N GLY A 104 9.23 -24.53 26.62
CA GLY A 104 9.61 -24.51 28.04
C GLY A 104 9.39 -23.16 28.72
N ALA A 105 8.51 -22.32 28.18
CA ALA A 105 8.18 -21.01 28.69
C ALA A 105 6.77 -20.97 29.30
N ARG A 106 6.50 -19.97 30.13
CA ARG A 106 5.19 -19.81 30.79
C ARG A 106 4.10 -19.43 29.78
N ASN A 107 2.90 -20.02 29.93
CA ASN A 107 1.72 -19.58 29.18
C ASN A 107 1.10 -18.36 29.87
N ASP A 108 1.56 -17.16 29.49
CA ASP A 108 1.06 -15.90 30.03
C ASP A 108 0.73 -14.92 28.90
N ARG A 109 -0.56 -14.67 28.70
CA ARG A 109 -1.07 -13.82 27.61
C ARG A 109 -0.65 -12.36 27.76
N VAL A 110 -0.56 -11.86 29.00
CA VAL A 110 -0.19 -10.46 29.26
C VAL A 110 1.29 -10.27 28.97
N GLN A 111 2.13 -11.19 29.43
CA GLN A 111 3.56 -11.14 29.17
C GLN A 111 3.89 -11.33 27.69
N ALA A 112 3.20 -12.26 27.01
CA ALA A 112 3.33 -12.42 25.56
C ALA A 112 2.93 -11.16 24.79
N LEU A 113 1.84 -10.50 25.22
CA LEU A 113 1.42 -9.23 24.64
C LEU A 113 2.49 -8.14 24.82
N LYS A 114 3.11 -8.03 26.00
CA LYS A 114 4.23 -7.10 26.18
C LYS A 114 5.37 -7.40 25.20
N ALA A 115 5.80 -8.66 25.10
CA ALA A 115 6.87 -9.04 24.19
C ALA A 115 6.58 -8.61 22.74
N ILE A 116 5.39 -8.92 22.23
CA ILE A 116 4.97 -8.57 20.87
C ILE A 116 4.84 -7.05 20.70
N ALA A 117 4.11 -6.38 21.60
CA ALA A 117 3.79 -4.95 21.47
C ALA A 117 5.02 -4.04 21.58
N TYR A 118 5.95 -4.35 22.48
CA TYR A 118 7.17 -3.55 22.64
C TYR A 118 8.20 -3.86 21.55
N ALA A 119 8.28 -5.10 21.06
CA ALA A 119 9.17 -5.47 19.97
C ALA A 119 8.81 -4.79 18.63
N TRP A 120 7.53 -4.46 18.41
CA TRP A 120 7.07 -3.77 17.19
C TRP A 120 7.38 -2.27 17.14
N ALA A 121 7.83 -1.68 18.25
CA ALA A 121 8.10 -0.25 18.35
C ALA A 121 8.98 0.33 17.22
N PRO A 122 10.10 -0.31 16.81
CA PRO A 122 10.95 0.21 15.74
C PRO A 122 10.19 0.39 14.42
N VAL A 123 9.32 -0.57 14.07
CA VAL A 123 8.53 -0.55 12.83
C VAL A 123 7.54 0.61 12.84
N TRP A 124 6.85 0.84 13.96
CA TRP A 124 5.92 1.95 14.09
C TRP A 124 6.59 3.33 13.99
N ILE A 125 7.82 3.46 14.50
CA ILE A 125 8.57 4.72 14.41
C ILE A 125 9.06 5.00 12.99
N VAL A 126 9.56 3.98 12.28
CA VAL A 126 9.87 4.13 10.86
C VAL A 126 8.60 4.44 10.05
N GLY A 127 7.43 4.02 10.55
CA GLY A 127 6.10 4.39 10.05
C GLY A 127 5.93 5.88 9.75
N VAL A 128 6.53 6.79 10.54
CA VAL A 128 6.45 8.25 10.34
C VAL A 128 6.92 8.67 8.95
N LEU A 129 7.93 7.99 8.38
CA LEU A 129 8.51 8.34 7.08
C LEU A 129 7.53 8.17 5.91
N HIS A 130 6.44 7.42 6.10
CA HIS A 130 5.37 7.28 5.12
C HIS A 130 4.61 8.60 4.89
N LEU A 131 4.80 9.62 5.72
CA LEU A 131 4.32 10.99 5.47
C LEU A 131 4.89 11.60 4.19
N ILE A 132 6.10 11.18 3.77
CA ILE A 132 6.78 11.72 2.60
C ILE A 132 7.04 10.57 1.62
N PRO A 133 6.07 10.25 0.73
CA PRO A 133 6.18 9.13 -0.22
C PRO A 133 7.42 9.19 -1.13
N LEU A 134 7.96 10.39 -1.35
CA LEU A 134 9.17 10.60 -2.15
C LEU A 134 10.43 9.93 -1.56
N LEU A 135 10.44 9.65 -0.25
CA LEU A 135 11.53 8.95 0.43
C LEU A 135 11.44 7.42 0.26
N GLY A 136 10.72 6.91 -0.73
CA GLY A 136 10.35 5.49 -0.85
C GLY A 136 11.51 4.50 -0.64
N ALA A 137 12.64 4.68 -1.34
CA ALA A 137 13.79 3.79 -1.20
C ALA A 137 14.44 3.84 0.19
N LEU A 138 14.59 5.05 0.76
CA LEU A 138 15.12 5.24 2.12
C LEU A 138 14.18 4.64 3.17
N THR A 139 12.88 4.87 3.01
CA THR A 139 11.84 4.34 3.89
C THR A 139 11.82 2.81 3.87
N ALA A 140 11.94 2.20 2.69
CA ALA A 140 12.04 0.75 2.55
C ALA A 140 13.29 0.19 3.26
N MET A 141 14.45 0.81 3.06
CA MET A 141 15.70 0.38 3.71
C MET A 141 15.62 0.49 5.24
N LEU A 142 15.10 1.60 5.76
CA LEU A 142 14.92 1.80 7.20
C LEU A 142 13.87 0.86 7.78
N THR A 143 12.84 0.51 7.02
CA THR A 143 11.83 -0.48 7.43
C THR A 143 12.46 -1.86 7.59
N LEU A 144 13.33 -2.27 6.66
CA LEU A 144 14.08 -3.53 6.78
C LEU A 144 15.00 -3.53 8.00
N ALA A 145 15.72 -2.43 8.25
CA ALA A 145 16.55 -2.30 9.45
C ALA A 145 15.71 -2.38 10.74
N ALA A 146 14.56 -1.71 10.78
CA ALA A 146 13.64 -1.77 11.90
C ALA A 146 13.05 -3.16 12.12
N LEU A 147 12.72 -3.90 11.06
CA LEU A 147 12.27 -5.29 11.15
C LEU A 147 13.36 -6.19 11.76
N GLY A 148 14.60 -6.09 11.26
CA GLY A 148 15.72 -6.84 11.82
C GLY A 148 15.97 -6.54 13.30
N TYR A 149 15.90 -5.26 13.68
CA TYR A 149 16.02 -4.85 15.07
C TYR A 149 14.84 -5.34 15.94
N SER A 150 13.62 -5.35 15.38
CA SER A 150 12.42 -5.85 16.06
C SER A 150 12.50 -7.34 16.36
N VAL A 151 13.12 -8.14 15.47
CA VAL A 151 13.40 -9.57 15.73
C VAL A 151 14.30 -9.74 16.94
N TRP A 152 15.37 -8.93 17.02
CA TRP A 152 16.28 -8.98 18.16
C TRP A 152 15.63 -8.49 19.46
N LEU A 153 14.81 -7.44 19.41
CA LEU A 153 14.00 -7.00 20.55
C LEU A 153 13.04 -8.10 21.01
N LEU A 154 12.36 -8.77 20.07
CA LEU A 154 11.46 -9.87 20.38
C LEU A 154 12.19 -11.01 21.08
N TRP A 155 13.36 -11.40 20.59
CA TRP A 155 14.19 -12.45 21.22
C TRP A 155 14.55 -12.12 22.68
N LEU A 156 14.92 -10.86 22.98
CA LEU A 156 15.16 -10.40 24.35
C LEU A 156 13.87 -10.35 25.18
N GLY A 157 12.77 -9.89 24.58
CA GLY A 157 11.48 -9.76 25.23
C GLY A 157 10.89 -11.10 25.62
N LEU A 158 10.96 -12.10 24.74
CA LEU A 158 10.49 -13.46 25.03
C LEU A 158 11.24 -14.09 26.21
N GLN A 159 12.56 -13.91 26.29
CA GLN A 159 13.33 -14.38 27.46
C GLN A 159 12.94 -13.67 28.74
N SER A 160 12.75 -12.34 28.70
CA SER A 160 12.53 -11.54 29.91
C SER A 160 11.09 -11.60 30.43
N THR A 161 10.11 -11.77 29.55
CA THR A 161 8.67 -11.71 29.90
C THR A 161 8.06 -13.10 30.10
N LEU A 162 8.48 -14.08 29.30
CA LEU A 162 7.95 -15.45 29.33
C LEU A 162 8.93 -16.46 29.94
N ASP A 163 10.05 -15.99 30.48
CA ASP A 163 11.08 -16.83 31.11
C ASP A 163 11.57 -17.96 30.18
N VAL A 164 11.68 -17.67 28.87
CA VAL A 164 12.07 -18.66 27.87
C VAL A 164 13.54 -19.05 28.09
N PRO A 165 13.87 -20.36 28.20
CA PRO A 165 15.25 -20.81 28.30
C PRO A 165 16.11 -20.32 27.12
N HIS A 166 17.34 -19.85 27.40
CA HIS A 166 18.22 -19.25 26.40
C HIS A 166 18.49 -20.18 25.19
N GLU A 167 18.58 -21.49 25.44
CA GLU A 167 18.73 -22.54 24.41
C GLU A 167 17.55 -22.65 23.43
N ARG A 168 16.33 -22.30 23.85
CA ARG A 168 15.10 -22.42 23.06
C ARG A 168 14.61 -21.08 22.52
N ALA A 169 15.12 -19.96 23.06
CA ALA A 169 14.69 -18.62 22.70
C ALA A 169 14.85 -18.30 21.20
N VAL A 170 15.92 -18.77 20.57
CA VAL A 170 16.15 -18.56 19.12
C VAL A 170 15.10 -19.30 18.30
N ALA A 171 14.87 -20.58 18.58
CA ALA A 171 13.88 -21.39 17.87
C ALA A 171 12.46 -20.83 18.05
N TYR A 172 12.12 -20.43 19.28
CA TYR A 172 10.82 -19.83 19.57
C TYR A 172 10.62 -18.51 18.81
N THR A 173 11.61 -17.63 18.82
CA THR A 173 11.58 -16.38 18.06
C THR A 173 11.39 -16.65 16.57
N ALA A 174 12.13 -17.59 16.00
CA ALA A 174 12.03 -17.95 14.59
C ALA A 174 10.60 -18.40 14.20
N VAL A 175 9.96 -19.22 15.05
CA VAL A 175 8.56 -19.64 14.83
C VAL A 175 7.60 -18.46 14.90
N ILE A 176 7.75 -17.57 15.88
CA ILE A 176 6.91 -16.36 16.00
C ILE A 176 7.09 -15.43 14.79
N ILE A 177 8.32 -15.26 14.30
CA ILE A 177 8.59 -14.47 13.10
C ILE A 177 8.00 -15.11 11.84
N ALA A 178 8.11 -16.43 11.67
CA ALA A 178 7.49 -17.12 10.55
C ALA A 178 5.97 -16.89 10.51
N ILE A 179 5.31 -16.98 11.66
CA ILE A 179 3.87 -16.71 11.79
C ILE A 179 3.56 -15.23 11.51
N ALA A 180 4.37 -14.31 12.04
CA ALA A 180 4.21 -12.88 11.78
C ALA A 180 4.33 -12.53 10.29
N ILE A 181 5.24 -13.19 9.55
CA ILE A 181 5.37 -13.03 8.10
C ILE A 181 4.11 -13.53 7.40
N VAL A 182 3.62 -14.73 7.72
CA VAL A 182 2.41 -15.29 7.10
C VAL A 182 1.20 -14.37 7.33
N LEU A 183 0.99 -13.92 8.57
CA LEU A 183 -0.13 -13.01 8.88
C LEU A 183 0.07 -11.62 8.26
N GLY A 184 1.29 -11.13 8.21
CA GLY A 184 1.64 -9.88 7.54
C GLY A 184 1.33 -9.93 6.04
N LEU A 185 1.61 -11.06 5.38
CA LEU A 185 1.22 -11.28 3.98
C LEU A 185 -0.30 -11.27 3.83
N VAL A 186 -1.05 -11.97 4.68
CA VAL A 186 -2.53 -11.97 4.64
C VAL A 186 -3.09 -10.56 4.79
N ILE A 187 -2.54 -9.74 5.69
CA ILE A 187 -2.95 -8.34 5.84
C ILE A 187 -2.56 -7.51 4.64
N GLY A 188 -1.34 -7.66 4.11
CA GLY A 188 -0.89 -6.97 2.90
C GLY A 188 -1.82 -7.26 1.72
N TRP A 189 -2.19 -8.52 1.53
CA TRP A 189 -3.18 -8.95 0.54
C TRP A 189 -4.55 -8.33 0.80
N SER A 190 -5.05 -8.39 2.04
CA SER A 190 -6.35 -7.81 2.41
C SER A 190 -6.39 -6.29 2.15
N SER A 191 -5.36 -5.56 2.59
CA SER A 191 -5.20 -4.12 2.38
C SER A 191 -5.09 -3.77 0.89
N MET A 192 -4.43 -4.60 0.09
CA MET A 192 -4.39 -4.43 -1.37
C MET A 192 -5.77 -4.61 -1.98
N MET A 193 -6.55 -5.62 -1.55
CA MET A 193 -7.92 -5.86 -2.01
C MET A 193 -8.87 -4.70 -1.69
N LEU A 194 -8.71 -4.08 -0.52
CA LEU A 194 -9.50 -2.92 -0.09
C LEU A 194 -9.10 -1.62 -0.80
N SER A 195 -7.93 -1.56 -1.43
CA SER A 195 -7.44 -0.39 -2.17
C SER A 195 -8.05 -0.29 -3.58
N GLY A 196 -7.98 0.89 -4.21
CA GLY A 196 -8.37 1.08 -5.62
C GLY A 196 -7.59 0.19 -6.60
N VAL A 197 -6.36 -0.20 -6.26
CA VAL A 197 -5.57 -1.21 -6.99
C VAL A 197 -6.17 -2.60 -6.87
N GLY A 198 -6.73 -2.96 -5.72
CA GLY A 198 -7.49 -4.19 -5.51
C GLY A 198 -8.79 -4.23 -6.30
N ALA A 199 -9.43 -3.09 -6.52
CA ALA A 199 -10.61 -3.01 -7.39
C ALA A 199 -10.27 -3.30 -8.87
N LEU A 200 -9.04 -3.03 -9.30
CA LEU A 200 -8.54 -3.35 -10.64
C LEU A 200 -8.12 -4.83 -10.79
N THR A 201 -7.72 -5.50 -9.70
CA THR A 201 -7.33 -6.92 -9.71
C THR A 201 -8.48 -7.87 -9.34
N ARG A 202 -9.54 -7.38 -8.67
CA ARG A 202 -10.76 -8.13 -8.31
C ARG A 202 -11.77 -8.21 -9.46
N GLY A 203 -11.51 -8.99 -10.50
CA GLY A 203 -12.56 -9.30 -11.48
C GLY A 203 -13.94 -9.56 -10.82
N SER A 204 -14.89 -8.65 -11.05
CA SER A 204 -16.35 -8.79 -10.88
C SER A 204 -16.96 -9.35 -9.57
N GLU A 205 -16.38 -9.17 -8.38
CA GLU A 205 -17.12 -9.44 -7.13
C GLU A 205 -17.67 -8.17 -6.48
N SER A 206 -19.00 -8.11 -6.39
CA SER A 206 -19.83 -6.97 -6.03
C SER A 206 -19.58 -6.49 -4.60
N PHE A 207 -19.13 -5.24 -4.45
CA PHE A 207 -19.05 -4.55 -3.16
C PHE A 207 -19.67 -3.16 -3.29
N SER A 208 -20.81 -2.91 -2.66
CA SER A 208 -21.45 -1.59 -2.67
C SER A 208 -20.69 -0.63 -1.73
N PHE A 209 -20.13 0.45 -2.28
CA PHE A 209 -19.58 1.55 -1.49
C PHE A 209 -20.54 2.74 -1.53
N GLN A 210 -20.80 3.33 -0.36
CA GLN A 210 -21.68 4.47 -0.21
C GLN A 210 -20.82 5.76 -0.18
N SER A 211 -21.00 6.62 -1.16
CA SER A 211 -20.40 7.97 -1.18
C SER A 211 -21.52 9.00 -1.37
N ASN A 212 -21.64 9.93 -0.44
CA ASN A 212 -22.56 11.07 -0.50
C ASN A 212 -24.05 10.70 -0.69
N GLY A 213 -24.54 9.70 0.05
CA GLY A 213 -25.96 9.36 0.13
C GLY A 213 -26.57 8.69 -1.11
N LYS A 214 -25.80 8.45 -2.17
CA LYS A 214 -26.25 7.70 -3.36
C LYS A 214 -25.59 6.33 -3.39
N SER A 215 -26.42 5.28 -3.45
CA SER A 215 -25.99 3.91 -3.70
C SER A 215 -25.61 3.77 -5.17
N VAL A 216 -24.34 3.50 -5.46
CA VAL A 216 -23.92 3.04 -6.79
C VAL A 216 -24.20 1.54 -6.84
N ASP A 217 -25.27 1.17 -7.55
CA ASP A 217 -25.68 -0.22 -7.72
C ASP A 217 -24.80 -0.89 -8.79
N LEU A 218 -23.82 -1.64 -8.31
CA LEU A 218 -22.89 -2.39 -9.14
C LEU A 218 -23.50 -3.69 -9.70
N GLY A 219 -24.78 -3.99 -9.41
CA GLY A 219 -25.53 -5.10 -10.01
C GLY A 219 -25.72 -4.93 -11.52
N ALA A 220 -25.95 -3.69 -11.97
CA ALA A 220 -26.01 -3.36 -13.40
C ALA A 220 -24.64 -3.52 -14.08
N PHE A 221 -23.56 -3.24 -13.36
CA PHE A 221 -22.19 -3.45 -13.84
C PHE A 221 -21.83 -4.94 -13.90
N ALA A 222 -22.26 -5.73 -12.92
CA ALA A 222 -22.10 -7.19 -12.94
C ALA A 222 -22.90 -7.85 -14.07
N GLN A 223 -24.09 -7.33 -14.40
CA GLN A 223 -24.86 -7.78 -15.57
C GLN A 223 -24.16 -7.42 -16.88
N ALA A 224 -23.64 -6.19 -17.01
CA ALA A 224 -22.85 -5.78 -18.18
C ALA A 224 -21.55 -6.61 -18.33
N ALA A 225 -20.88 -6.94 -17.22
CA ALA A 225 -19.70 -7.79 -17.21
C ALA A 225 -20.00 -9.26 -17.54
N ARG A 226 -21.13 -9.81 -17.05
CA ARG A 226 -21.60 -11.16 -17.45
C ARG A 226 -22.00 -11.20 -18.91
N GLN A 227 -22.61 -10.13 -19.44
CA GLN A 227 -22.92 -10.02 -20.85
C GLN A 227 -21.64 -9.97 -21.69
N MET A 228 -20.63 -9.22 -21.25
CA MET A 228 -19.31 -9.14 -21.89
C MET A 228 -18.50 -10.45 -21.77
N GLN A 229 -18.60 -11.17 -20.65
CA GLN A 229 -18.03 -12.51 -20.49
C GLN A 229 -18.78 -13.57 -21.30
N ALA A 230 -20.11 -13.47 -21.46
CA ALA A 230 -20.86 -14.33 -22.37
C ALA A 230 -20.50 -14.03 -23.82
N THR A 231 -20.25 -12.76 -24.19
CA THR A 231 -19.73 -12.41 -25.52
C THR A 231 -18.28 -12.88 -25.71
N GLY A 232 -17.46 -12.79 -24.66
CA GLY A 232 -16.09 -13.28 -24.64
C GLY A 232 -15.99 -14.81 -24.69
N ALA A 233 -16.82 -15.53 -23.96
CA ALA A 233 -16.91 -16.99 -23.98
C ALA A 233 -17.52 -17.51 -25.28
N ALA A 234 -18.47 -16.78 -25.89
CA ALA A 234 -18.96 -17.08 -27.24
C ALA A 234 -17.89 -16.86 -28.32
N MET A 235 -16.94 -15.95 -28.09
CA MET A 235 -15.76 -15.75 -28.95
C MET A 235 -14.63 -16.75 -28.66
N GLN A 236 -14.45 -17.18 -27.41
CA GLN A 236 -13.39 -18.08 -26.96
C GLN A 236 -13.73 -19.56 -27.19
N GLY A 237 -15.04 -19.91 -27.18
CA GLY A 237 -15.54 -21.23 -27.57
C GLY A 237 -15.43 -21.53 -29.06
N LYS A 238 -15.16 -20.53 -29.91
CA LYS A 238 -14.83 -20.70 -31.33
C LYS A 238 -13.33 -20.68 -31.63
N SER A 239 -12.46 -20.51 -30.64
CA SER A 239 -11.00 -20.39 -30.85
C SER A 239 -10.19 -21.63 -30.43
N LEU A 240 -10.82 -22.76 -30.12
CA LEU A 240 -10.12 -24.01 -29.75
C LEU A 240 -10.43 -25.21 -30.67
N GLY A 241 -11.11 -25.00 -31.79
CA GLY A 241 -11.33 -26.03 -32.79
C GLY A 241 -11.44 -25.44 -34.19
N GLY A 242 -10.32 -25.41 -34.91
CA GLY A 242 -10.24 -25.19 -36.37
C GLY A 242 -11.02 -24.00 -36.93
N ALA A 243 -10.46 -22.80 -36.83
CA ALA A 243 -10.78 -21.72 -37.76
C ALA A 243 -9.61 -20.72 -37.81
N GLU A 244 -9.02 -20.67 -39.01
CA GLU A 244 -8.10 -19.69 -39.60
C GLU A 244 -7.63 -18.52 -38.74
N ALA A 245 -6.30 -18.38 -38.69
CA ALA A 245 -5.62 -17.16 -38.30
C ALA A 245 -6.23 -15.94 -39.02
N ALA A 246 -6.83 -15.03 -38.26
CA ALA A 246 -6.83 -13.63 -38.67
C ALA A 246 -5.35 -13.22 -38.81
N PRO A 247 -4.94 -12.62 -39.93
CA PRO A 247 -3.53 -12.46 -40.25
C PRO A 247 -2.85 -11.55 -39.23
N ASN A 248 -1.69 -11.98 -38.72
CA ASN A 248 -0.62 -11.16 -38.15
C ASN A 248 -1.03 -9.77 -37.62
N VAL A 249 -1.54 -9.68 -36.38
CA VAL A 249 -1.47 -8.42 -35.64
C VAL A 249 -0.24 -8.50 -34.75
N ALA A 250 0.87 -7.96 -35.25
CA ALA A 250 2.09 -7.81 -34.47
C ALA A 250 1.77 -7.12 -33.13
N PRO A 251 2.46 -7.48 -32.02
CA PRO A 251 2.29 -6.76 -30.76
C PRO A 251 2.47 -5.26 -31.03
N LEU A 252 1.43 -4.48 -30.73
CA LEU A 252 1.47 -3.03 -30.95
C LEU A 252 2.69 -2.52 -30.19
N LYS A 253 3.58 -1.85 -30.91
CA LYS A 253 4.81 -1.28 -30.35
C LYS A 253 4.53 0.21 -30.12
N PRO A 254 4.75 0.74 -28.91
CA PRO A 254 4.51 2.16 -28.66
C PRO A 254 5.49 2.98 -29.50
N LEU A 255 5.12 4.21 -29.84
CA LEU A 255 5.93 5.16 -30.58
C LEU A 255 7.33 5.30 -29.99
N ALA A 256 8.33 5.53 -30.83
CA ALA A 256 9.70 5.72 -30.34
C ALA A 256 9.85 7.06 -29.60
N PRO A 257 10.79 7.20 -28.63
CA PRO A 257 10.97 8.45 -27.87
C PRO A 257 11.08 9.70 -28.76
N ASP A 258 11.80 9.58 -29.88
CA ASP A 258 11.91 10.57 -30.94
C ASP A 258 10.57 10.86 -31.62
N GLN A 259 9.73 9.86 -31.86
CA GLN A 259 8.41 10.04 -32.49
C GLN A 259 7.39 10.66 -31.54
N ILE A 260 7.31 10.20 -30.29
CA ILE A 260 6.33 10.72 -29.32
C ILE A 260 6.65 12.15 -28.88
N SER A 261 7.92 12.55 -28.88
CA SER A 261 8.32 13.93 -28.58
C SER A 261 7.88 14.93 -29.66
N THR A 262 7.69 14.50 -30.91
CA THR A 262 7.15 15.37 -31.97
C THR A 262 5.69 15.75 -31.76
N LEU A 263 4.94 14.97 -30.96
CA LEU A 263 3.54 15.24 -30.65
C LEU A 263 3.38 16.37 -29.63
N LEU A 264 4.46 16.78 -28.96
CA LEU A 264 4.44 17.95 -28.11
C LEU A 264 4.38 19.21 -29.01
N PRO A 265 3.41 20.12 -28.81
CA PRO A 265 3.32 21.35 -29.60
C PRO A 265 4.52 22.27 -29.33
N ALA A 266 4.91 23.10 -30.30
CA ALA A 266 6.05 24.02 -30.11
C ALA A 266 5.76 25.15 -29.11
N SER A 267 4.49 25.48 -28.90
CA SER A 267 4.01 26.43 -27.90
C SER A 267 2.57 26.12 -27.52
N LEU A 268 2.17 26.55 -26.33
CA LEU A 268 0.77 26.65 -25.94
C LEU A 268 0.37 28.13 -25.97
N PRO A 269 -0.94 28.48 -25.99
CA PRO A 269 -1.38 29.87 -26.05
C PRO A 269 -0.70 30.75 -24.98
N GLY A 270 0.20 31.62 -25.41
CA GLY A 270 0.97 32.52 -24.54
C GLY A 270 2.12 31.88 -23.74
N LEU A 271 2.51 30.62 -24.01
CA LEU A 271 3.54 29.89 -23.27
C LEU A 271 4.50 29.15 -24.22
N ALA A 272 5.76 29.59 -24.25
CA ALA A 272 6.82 28.92 -25.01
C ALA A 272 7.20 27.58 -24.38
N ARG A 273 7.50 26.58 -25.22
CA ARG A 273 7.98 25.27 -24.79
C ARG A 273 9.42 25.34 -24.27
N GLY A 274 9.64 24.80 -23.08
CA GLY A 274 10.94 24.62 -22.45
C GLY A 274 11.56 23.26 -22.79
N ALA A 275 12.40 22.74 -21.89
CA ALA A 275 13.10 21.47 -22.09
C ALA A 275 12.11 20.31 -22.28
N MET A 276 12.47 19.42 -23.20
CA MET A 276 11.72 18.19 -23.50
C MET A 276 12.48 16.98 -22.98
N ASP A 277 11.74 16.01 -22.45
CA ASP A 277 12.26 14.70 -22.08
C ASP A 277 11.37 13.62 -22.69
N SER A 278 11.96 12.55 -23.20
CA SER A 278 11.25 11.45 -23.83
C SER A 278 11.88 10.13 -23.44
N THR A 279 11.07 9.21 -22.93
CA THR A 279 11.53 7.92 -22.43
C THR A 279 10.63 6.80 -22.93
N ARG A 280 11.22 5.63 -23.14
CA ARG A 280 10.48 4.38 -23.37
C ARG A 280 10.93 3.37 -22.32
N GLY A 281 9.97 2.77 -21.62
CA GLY A 281 10.21 1.80 -20.56
C GLY A 281 9.05 0.80 -20.49
N GLY A 282 9.20 -0.27 -19.70
CA GLY A 282 8.18 -1.30 -19.59
C GLY A 282 8.29 -2.17 -18.36
N ILE A 283 7.18 -2.80 -17.98
CA ILE A 283 7.09 -3.78 -16.90
C ILE A 283 6.45 -5.04 -17.50
N GLY A 284 7.19 -6.16 -17.54
CA GLY A 284 6.73 -7.38 -18.19
C GLY A 284 6.52 -7.20 -19.71
N THR A 285 5.36 -7.60 -20.23
CA THR A 285 5.01 -7.44 -21.66
C THR A 285 4.45 -6.04 -21.99
N LEU A 286 4.32 -5.16 -21.00
CA LEU A 286 3.77 -3.82 -21.17
C LEU A 286 4.88 -2.83 -21.54
N LEU A 287 4.84 -2.29 -22.75
CA LEU A 287 5.74 -1.22 -23.20
C LEU A 287 5.00 0.12 -23.20
N ILE A 288 5.64 1.15 -22.64
CA ILE A 288 5.12 2.52 -22.52
C ILE A 288 6.18 3.48 -23.06
N SER A 289 5.76 4.43 -23.89
CA SER A 289 6.56 5.58 -24.27
C SER A 289 5.92 6.85 -23.72
N SER A 290 6.72 7.79 -23.21
CA SER A 290 6.22 9.07 -22.69
C SER A 290 7.11 10.22 -23.14
N ALA A 291 6.49 11.33 -23.53
CA ALA A 291 7.15 12.61 -23.79
C ALA A 291 6.60 13.67 -22.84
N LYS A 292 7.48 14.49 -22.28
CA LYS A 292 7.13 15.58 -21.36
C LYS A 292 7.79 16.87 -21.79
N ALA A 293 7.06 17.97 -21.63
CA ALA A 293 7.58 19.31 -21.78
C ALA A 293 6.95 20.27 -20.78
N ASP A 294 7.76 21.20 -20.28
CA ASP A 294 7.28 22.36 -19.52
C ASP A 294 7.03 23.52 -20.49
N TYR A 295 5.96 24.29 -20.27
CA TYR A 295 5.60 25.47 -21.06
C TYR A 295 5.46 26.67 -20.13
N GLY A 296 6.13 27.78 -20.47
CA GLY A 296 6.14 29.01 -19.69
C GLY A 296 7.11 29.01 -18.50
N SER A 297 7.14 30.13 -17.77
CA SER A 297 8.03 30.38 -16.64
C SER A 297 7.33 31.16 -15.52
N GLY A 298 7.82 31.05 -14.29
CA GLY A 298 7.27 31.77 -13.13
C GLY A 298 5.84 31.33 -12.75
N ALA A 299 4.92 32.29 -12.61
CA ALA A 299 3.55 32.08 -12.14
C ALA A 299 2.61 31.39 -13.16
N ARG A 300 3.02 31.26 -14.42
CA ARG A 300 2.28 30.54 -15.47
C ARG A 300 3.15 29.43 -16.06
N ARG A 301 3.04 28.24 -15.49
CA ARG A 301 3.70 27.02 -15.99
C ARG A 301 2.68 25.93 -16.24
N ILE A 302 2.77 25.30 -17.41
CA ILE A 302 2.01 24.10 -17.76
C ILE A 302 3.00 22.98 -18.03
N LYS A 303 2.82 21.83 -17.39
CA LYS A 303 3.55 20.61 -17.73
C LYS A 303 2.65 19.72 -18.56
N LEU A 304 3.01 19.50 -19.82
CA LEU A 304 2.30 18.60 -20.71
C LEU A 304 3.04 17.27 -20.78
N SER A 305 2.31 16.17 -20.63
CA SER A 305 2.81 14.81 -20.78
C SER A 305 1.94 14.08 -21.78
N ILE A 306 2.56 13.51 -22.80
CA ILE A 306 1.91 12.59 -23.75
C ILE A 306 2.47 11.21 -23.48
N THR A 307 1.59 10.23 -23.28
CA THR A 307 1.98 8.85 -22.98
C THR A 307 1.31 7.92 -23.96
N ASP A 308 2.10 7.18 -24.71
CA ASP A 308 1.68 6.10 -25.58
C ASP A 308 1.89 4.77 -24.85
N MET A 309 0.78 4.21 -24.39
CA MET A 309 0.73 2.86 -23.87
C MET A 309 0.27 2.01 -25.04
N ALA A 310 1.08 1.06 -25.51
CA ALA A 310 0.70 0.17 -26.60
C ALA A 310 -0.35 -0.84 -26.15
N ALA A 311 -1.52 -0.30 -25.85
CA ALA A 311 -2.59 -0.94 -25.16
C ALA A 311 -3.26 -1.93 -26.08
N ASN A 312 -3.34 -3.19 -25.64
CA ASN A 312 -4.28 -4.11 -26.25
C ASN A 312 -5.71 -3.59 -26.04
N ARG A 313 -6.65 -4.02 -26.88
CA ARG A 313 -8.04 -3.55 -26.83
C ARG A 313 -8.70 -3.70 -25.45
N GLY A 314 -8.25 -4.68 -24.64
CA GLY A 314 -8.72 -4.89 -23.26
C GLY A 314 -8.29 -3.79 -22.29
N MET A 315 -7.08 -3.23 -22.44
CA MET A 315 -6.61 -2.15 -21.57
C MET A 315 -7.20 -0.79 -21.95
N LEU A 316 -7.47 -0.55 -23.25
CA LEU A 316 -8.22 0.64 -23.70
C LEU A 316 -9.65 0.63 -23.16
N ALA A 317 -10.29 -0.54 -23.09
CA ALA A 317 -11.60 -0.67 -22.46
C ALA A 317 -11.58 -0.34 -20.96
N LEU A 318 -10.50 -0.68 -20.25
CA LEU A 318 -10.33 -0.39 -18.82
C LEU A 318 -10.10 1.10 -18.54
N ILE A 319 -9.24 1.76 -19.32
CA ILE A 319 -9.04 3.23 -19.30
C ILE A 319 -10.36 3.93 -19.67
N GLY A 320 -11.13 3.31 -20.57
CA GLY A 320 -12.51 3.63 -20.93
C GLY A 320 -13.51 3.61 -19.77
N MET A 321 -13.21 2.96 -18.65
CA MET A 321 -14.09 2.88 -17.48
C MET A 321 -13.71 3.83 -16.35
N VAL A 322 -12.51 4.43 -16.38
CA VAL A 322 -12.07 5.42 -15.39
C VAL A 322 -12.49 6.82 -15.87
N GLN A 323 -13.59 7.34 -15.32
CA GLN A 323 -14.01 8.73 -15.46
C GLN A 323 -14.23 9.32 -14.08
N GLN A 324 -13.44 10.33 -13.72
CA GLN A 324 -13.67 11.10 -12.51
C GLN A 324 -13.31 12.56 -12.76
N ASP A 325 -14.34 13.34 -13.06
CA ASP A 325 -14.29 14.80 -13.00
C ASP A 325 -14.45 15.21 -11.54
N GLN A 326 -13.54 16.05 -11.03
CA GLN A 326 -13.58 16.52 -9.65
C GLN A 326 -13.33 18.02 -9.64
N GLU A 327 -14.28 18.78 -9.11
CA GLU A 327 -14.16 20.23 -8.94
C GLU A 327 -14.01 20.57 -7.45
N THR A 328 -13.06 21.43 -7.12
CA THR A 328 -12.76 21.88 -5.75
C THR A 328 -12.70 23.40 -5.71
N ALA A 329 -12.79 24.00 -4.52
CA ALA A 329 -12.79 25.45 -4.33
C ALA A 329 -11.54 26.16 -4.88
N SER A 330 -10.45 25.43 -5.14
CA SER A 330 -9.18 25.97 -5.66
C SER A 330 -8.74 25.36 -7.01
N GLY A 331 -9.58 24.56 -7.67
CA GLY A 331 -9.20 23.97 -8.97
C GLY A 331 -10.11 22.83 -9.43
N TYR A 332 -9.92 22.42 -10.68
CA TYR A 332 -10.70 21.37 -11.32
C TYR A 332 -9.77 20.27 -11.87
N HIS A 333 -10.26 19.03 -11.85
CA HIS A 333 -9.71 17.87 -12.53
C HIS A 333 -10.76 17.39 -13.51
N LYS A 334 -10.40 17.31 -14.80
CA LYS A 334 -11.33 16.96 -15.86
C LYS A 334 -10.70 15.92 -16.78
N VAL A 335 -11.43 14.85 -17.07
CA VAL A 335 -11.01 13.80 -17.99
C VAL A 335 -11.81 13.97 -19.27
N PHE A 336 -11.16 14.40 -20.35
CA PHE A 336 -11.78 14.57 -21.67
C PHE A 336 -11.45 13.37 -22.56
N ARG A 337 -12.44 12.89 -23.33
CA ARG A 337 -12.26 11.88 -24.36
C ARG A 337 -12.51 12.45 -25.73
N GLN A 338 -11.68 12.05 -26.68
CA GLN A 338 -11.84 12.40 -28.08
C GLN A 338 -11.80 11.11 -28.90
N ASP A 339 -12.86 10.84 -29.66
CA ASP A 339 -12.96 9.70 -30.58
C ASP A 339 -12.71 8.32 -29.93
N GLY A 340 -13.11 8.16 -28.66
CA GLY A 340 -12.96 6.89 -27.93
C GLY A 340 -11.56 6.61 -27.41
N ARG A 341 -10.70 7.63 -27.38
CA ARG A 341 -9.37 7.63 -26.75
C ARG A 341 -9.33 8.65 -25.61
#